data_AF-M1VP47-F1
#
_entry.id   AF-M1VP47-F1
#
_cell.length_a   1.000
_cell.length_b   1.000
_cell.length_c   1.000
_cell.angle_alpha   90.00
_cell.angle_beta   90.00
_cell.angle_gamma   90.00
#
_symmetry.space_group_name_H-M   'P 1'
#
loop_
_entity.id
_entity.type
_entity.pdbx_description
1 polymer ?
#
loop_
_entity_poly.entity_id
_entity_poly.type
_entity_poly.pdbx_seq_one_letter_code
_entity_poly.pdbx_strand_id
1 'polypeptide(L)'
;MKKLLVLASVFSLFLVGCGKNEQSSSNQQTSPSGEEFSTTLPILQEKTDTSNETLTVLANAETVVVNPNPPADETQKGHKIHAANNGVAEKDENGNIKEYYRYYDIPSNWTLNTENTEDETYVAVYDVKDGSSNFMVQLYNINAFNKSPLEEGHNMTPEELPARMKETNHEFSEQTIVQIAGQEWQVGRQIMKDQKLARLTFYRMESTGSYDDSVVVGAIYYSLDPGLDKDRTLLKKAIGQLKDVVYQISKK
;
A
#
# COMPACT_ATOMS: atom_id res chain seq x y z
N MET A 1 55.62 7.44 22.73
CA MET A 1 55.42 6.28 23.63
C MET A 1 54.57 5.24 22.90
N LYS A 2 55.05 3.98 22.88
CA LYS A 2 54.37 2.66 22.66
C LYS A 2 53.25 2.59 21.59
N LYS A 3 53.49 2.09 20.37
CA LYS A 3 53.47 0.67 19.89
C LYS A 3 52.16 -0.10 20.19
N LEU A 4 51.39 -0.48 19.15
CA LEU A 4 51.34 -1.85 18.60
C LEU A 4 50.48 -1.94 17.32
N LEU A 5 51.05 -2.55 16.28
CA LEU A 5 50.38 -3.16 15.12
C LEU A 5 49.80 -4.53 15.52
N VAL A 6 48.86 -5.09 14.75
CA VAL A 6 49.04 -6.37 14.01
C VAL A 6 47.78 -6.74 13.20
N LEU A 7 48.06 -7.26 12.01
CA LEU A 7 47.24 -7.76 10.91
C LEU A 7 46.83 -9.25 11.08
N ALA A 8 45.92 -9.69 10.19
CA ALA A 8 45.70 -11.07 9.67
C ALA A 8 44.93 -12.04 10.60
N SER A 9 44.14 -13.03 10.15
CA SER A 9 44.08 -13.76 8.88
C SER A 9 42.78 -14.58 8.76
N VAL A 10 42.38 -14.79 7.51
CA VAL A 10 41.67 -15.93 6.87
C VAL A 10 41.75 -17.27 7.60
N PHE A 11 40.64 -18.02 7.65
CA PHE A 11 40.66 -19.50 7.62
C PHE A 11 39.44 -20.05 6.87
N SER A 12 39.73 -20.71 5.73
CA SER A 12 38.85 -21.65 5.03
C SER A 12 39.00 -23.04 5.65
N LEU A 13 37.92 -23.81 5.76
CA LEU A 13 37.97 -25.25 5.98
C LEU A 13 37.09 -25.95 4.92
N PHE A 14 37.77 -26.70 4.05
CA PHE A 14 37.22 -27.79 3.25
C PHE A 14 36.92 -28.99 4.16
N LEU A 15 35.83 -29.70 3.89
CA LEU A 15 35.77 -31.15 4.06
C LEU A 15 35.06 -31.78 2.85
N VAL A 16 35.75 -32.79 2.31
CA VAL A 16 35.46 -33.62 1.15
C VAL A 16 34.91 -34.97 1.64
N GLY A 17 34.04 -35.61 0.84
CA GLY A 17 33.75 -37.05 0.89
C GLY A 17 32.43 -37.34 0.19
N CYS A 18 32.37 -37.80 -1.07
CA CYS A 18 32.77 -39.08 -1.67
C CYS A 18 31.53 -39.85 -2.14
N GLY A 19 31.51 -40.26 -3.41
CA GLY A 19 30.77 -41.44 -3.86
C GLY A 19 29.82 -41.29 -5.06
N LYS A 20 30.38 -41.30 -6.28
CA LYS A 20 29.69 -41.79 -7.50
C LYS A 20 29.78 -43.32 -7.52
N ASN A 21 28.73 -44.00 -8.00
CA ASN A 21 28.89 -45.12 -8.94
C ASN A 21 27.58 -45.46 -9.67
N GLU A 22 27.77 -45.89 -10.93
CA GLU A 22 26.80 -46.11 -11.98
C GLU A 22 26.26 -47.56 -12.05
N GLN A 23 25.14 -47.69 -12.77
CA GLN A 23 24.76 -48.73 -13.73
C GLN A 23 24.25 -50.15 -13.31
N SER A 24 23.00 -50.38 -13.77
CA SER A 24 22.51 -51.50 -14.59
C SER A 24 22.36 -52.91 -13.99
N SER A 25 21.13 -53.46 -14.06
CA SER A 25 20.73 -54.59 -14.95
C SER A 25 19.45 -55.31 -14.46
N SER A 26 18.79 -56.00 -15.39
CA SER A 26 17.39 -56.40 -15.43
C SER A 26 17.03 -57.79 -14.85
N ASN A 27 15.72 -58.02 -14.68
CA ASN A 27 14.90 -59.15 -15.15
C ASN A 27 13.96 -59.72 -14.06
N GLN A 28 12.64 -59.67 -14.29
CA GLN A 28 11.80 -60.83 -14.67
C GLN A 28 10.30 -60.50 -14.65
N GLN A 29 9.60 -60.99 -15.67
CA GLN A 29 8.15 -61.01 -15.87
C GLN A 29 7.38 -61.63 -14.70
N THR A 30 6.22 -61.07 -14.39
CA THR A 30 4.95 -61.81 -14.25
C THR A 30 3.79 -60.80 -14.21
N SER A 31 2.93 -60.81 -15.24
CA SER A 31 1.53 -60.39 -15.10
C SER A 31 0.76 -61.65 -14.63
N PRO A 32 -0.27 -61.53 -13.76
CA PRO A 32 -1.56 -61.10 -14.30
C PRO A 32 -2.47 -60.31 -13.33
N SER A 33 -3.45 -59.67 -13.96
CA SER A 33 -4.80 -59.41 -13.46
C SER A 33 -4.96 -58.55 -12.21
N GLY A 34 -5.20 -57.27 -12.47
CA GLY A 34 -5.94 -56.37 -11.62
C GLY A 34 -6.06 -55.06 -12.40
N GLU A 35 -7.27 -54.62 -12.68
CA GLU A 35 -7.52 -53.28 -13.22
C GLU A 35 -6.96 -52.26 -12.22
N GLU A 36 -5.71 -51.85 -12.39
CA GLU A 36 -5.25 -50.62 -11.78
C GLU A 36 -5.93 -49.49 -12.55
N PHE A 37 -6.88 -48.85 -11.84
CA PHE A 37 -7.31 -47.49 -12.11
C PHE A 37 -6.05 -46.63 -12.32
N SER A 38 -5.59 -46.55 -13.57
CA SER A 38 -4.75 -45.47 -14.03
C SER A 38 -5.64 -44.23 -14.14
N THR A 39 -6.04 -43.72 -12.97
CA THR A 39 -6.21 -42.29 -12.84
C THR A 39 -4.79 -41.75 -12.67
N THR A 40 -4.09 -41.59 -13.78
CA THR A 40 -3.16 -40.47 -13.88
C THR A 40 -3.98 -39.27 -13.43
N LEU A 41 -3.76 -38.83 -12.19
CA LEU A 41 -4.34 -37.59 -11.72
C LEU A 41 -3.94 -36.57 -12.79
N PRO A 42 -4.89 -35.83 -13.37
CA PRO A 42 -4.52 -34.77 -14.29
C PRO A 42 -3.49 -33.95 -13.53
N ILE A 43 -2.29 -33.84 -14.12
CA ILE A 43 -1.34 -32.81 -13.70
C ILE A 43 -2.20 -31.56 -13.72
N LEU A 44 -2.47 -30.99 -12.54
CA LEU A 44 -3.07 -29.69 -12.44
C LEU A 44 -2.12 -28.82 -13.26
N GLN A 45 -2.54 -28.49 -14.48
CA GLN A 45 -1.96 -27.40 -15.22
C GLN A 45 -1.88 -26.28 -14.20
N GLU A 46 -0.69 -25.71 -14.01
CA GLU A 46 -0.55 -24.48 -13.25
C GLU A 46 -1.65 -23.58 -13.74
N LYS A 47 -2.68 -23.44 -12.92
CA LYS A 47 -3.83 -22.62 -13.25
C LYS A 47 -3.23 -21.24 -13.15
N THR A 48 -2.93 -20.65 -14.30
CA THR A 48 -2.51 -19.26 -14.38
C THR A 48 -3.43 -18.50 -13.44
N ASP A 49 -2.85 -17.78 -12.49
CA ASP A 49 -3.57 -17.09 -11.44
C ASP A 49 -4.49 -16.03 -12.08
N THR A 50 -5.73 -16.43 -12.40
CA THR A 50 -6.74 -15.55 -13.02
C THR A 50 -7.49 -14.72 -11.98
N SER A 51 -7.03 -14.69 -10.72
CA SER A 51 -7.75 -14.03 -9.61
C SER A 51 -7.18 -12.66 -9.21
N ASN A 52 -6.04 -12.28 -9.80
CA ASN A 52 -5.44 -10.97 -9.60
C ASN A 52 -6.00 -10.00 -10.63
N GLU A 53 -7.08 -9.30 -10.26
CA GLU A 53 -7.53 -8.11 -10.98
C GLU A 53 -6.32 -7.22 -11.32
N THR A 54 -6.30 -6.73 -12.57
CA THR A 54 -5.20 -5.87 -13.03
C THR A 54 -5.24 -4.54 -12.29
N LEU A 55 -4.07 -3.89 -12.15
CA LEU A 55 -4.01 -2.54 -11.57
C LEU A 55 -5.03 -1.61 -12.24
N THR A 56 -5.12 -1.63 -13.58
CA THR A 56 -6.04 -0.77 -14.33
C THR A 56 -7.49 -0.96 -13.91
N VAL A 57 -7.95 -2.19 -13.67
CA VAL A 57 -9.33 -2.44 -13.24
C VAL A 57 -9.57 -1.93 -11.82
N LEU A 58 -8.67 -2.25 -10.88
CA LEU A 58 -8.81 -1.83 -9.48
C LEU A 58 -8.70 -0.30 -9.33
N ALA A 59 -7.73 0.31 -10.00
CA ALA A 59 -7.51 1.75 -9.98
C ALA A 59 -8.70 2.52 -10.56
N ASN A 60 -9.43 1.95 -11.52
CA ASN A 60 -10.61 2.57 -12.13
C ASN A 60 -11.96 2.14 -11.51
N ALA A 61 -11.96 1.47 -10.35
CA ALA A 61 -13.20 1.20 -9.62
C ALA A 61 -14.01 2.49 -9.40
N GLU A 62 -15.33 2.44 -9.59
CA GLU A 62 -16.18 3.63 -9.48
C GLU A 62 -16.10 4.24 -8.07
N THR A 63 -16.08 5.56 -7.98
CA THR A 63 -16.12 6.26 -6.70
C THR A 63 -17.45 5.99 -6.01
N VAL A 64 -17.41 5.68 -4.72
CA VAL A 64 -18.58 5.44 -3.88
C VAL A 64 -18.62 6.55 -2.85
N VAL A 65 -19.63 7.44 -2.96
CA VAL A 65 -19.81 8.57 -2.05
C VAL A 65 -20.03 8.06 -0.63
N VAL A 66 -19.19 8.52 0.30
CA VAL A 66 -19.22 8.08 1.71
C VAL A 66 -20.35 8.75 2.48
N ASN A 67 -20.51 10.05 2.28
CA ASN A 67 -21.58 10.83 2.89
C ASN A 67 -22.29 11.64 1.80
N PRO A 68 -23.52 11.26 1.39
CA PRO A 68 -24.24 11.98 0.35
C PRO A 68 -24.74 13.35 0.79
N ASN A 69 -24.75 13.62 2.11
CA ASN A 69 -25.19 14.89 2.69
C ASN A 69 -24.10 15.42 3.65
N PRO A 70 -22.91 15.79 3.13
CA PRO A 70 -21.84 16.31 3.96
C PRO A 70 -22.26 17.65 4.59
N PRO A 71 -21.77 17.98 5.81
CA PRO A 71 -22.01 19.28 6.41
C PRO A 71 -21.44 20.39 5.52
N ALA A 72 -22.08 21.57 5.54
CA ALA A 72 -21.60 22.73 4.78
C ALA A 72 -20.26 23.26 5.32
N ASP A 73 -20.04 23.11 6.62
CA ASP A 73 -18.77 23.40 7.28
C ASP A 73 -17.97 22.10 7.41
N GLU A 74 -16.84 22.02 6.69
CA GLU A 74 -15.95 20.85 6.68
C GLU A 74 -15.47 20.49 8.11
N THR A 75 -15.35 21.46 9.02
CA THR A 75 -14.90 21.21 10.40
C THR A 75 -15.89 20.39 11.24
N GLN A 76 -17.12 20.24 10.77
CA GLN A 76 -18.16 19.45 11.43
C GLN A 76 -18.13 17.96 11.05
N LYS A 77 -17.23 17.55 10.15
CA LYS A 77 -17.04 16.13 9.82
C LYS A 77 -16.44 15.37 10.99
N GLY A 78 -16.67 14.05 11.00
CA GLY A 78 -16.32 13.19 12.13
C GLY A 78 -14.82 12.99 12.34
N HIS A 79 -14.00 13.17 11.31
CA HIS A 79 -12.57 12.85 11.34
C HIS A 79 -11.72 13.98 10.78
N LYS A 80 -10.46 14.01 11.21
CA LYS A 80 -9.45 14.98 10.74
C LYS A 80 -8.06 14.38 10.69
N ILE A 81 -7.23 14.91 9.80
CA ILE A 81 -5.81 14.58 9.71
C ILE A 81 -5.01 15.87 9.50
N HIS A 82 -3.83 15.97 10.09
CA HIS A 82 -2.95 17.11 9.91
C HIS A 82 -2.53 17.23 8.45
N ALA A 83 -2.57 18.45 7.93
CA ALA A 83 -1.82 18.80 6.74
C ALA A 83 -0.31 18.72 7.04
N ALA A 84 0.49 18.65 5.98
CA ALA A 84 1.93 18.75 6.07
C ALA A 84 2.37 20.03 6.80
N ASN A 85 3.37 19.90 7.66
CA ASN A 85 3.99 21.04 8.35
C ASN A 85 5.09 21.68 7.45
N ASN A 86 5.69 20.90 6.54
CA ASN A 86 6.76 21.37 5.64
C ASN A 86 7.92 22.10 6.34
N GLY A 87 8.09 21.92 7.66
CA GLY A 87 9.14 22.58 8.45
C GLY A 87 8.90 24.08 8.67
N VAL A 88 7.66 24.56 8.60
CA VAL A 88 7.27 25.94 8.88
C VAL A 88 6.02 25.95 9.77
N ALA A 89 6.11 26.66 10.89
CA ALA A 89 4.97 26.88 11.77
C ALA A 89 4.49 28.33 11.65
N GLU A 90 3.26 28.50 11.16
CA GLU A 90 2.56 29.78 11.26
C GLU A 90 1.98 29.96 12.66
N LYS A 91 1.87 31.21 13.12
CA LYS A 91 1.22 31.54 14.39
C LYS A 91 -0.14 32.18 14.14
N ASP A 92 -1.11 31.86 15.00
CA ASP A 92 -2.40 32.53 15.05
C ASP A 92 -2.28 33.94 15.68
N GLU A 93 -3.40 34.66 15.74
CA GLU A 93 -3.47 36.01 16.34
C GLU A 93 -3.11 36.04 17.84
N ASN A 94 -3.17 34.87 18.51
CA ASN A 94 -2.84 34.70 19.93
C ASN A 94 -1.38 34.24 20.14
N GLY A 95 -0.62 34.00 19.06
CA GLY A 95 0.76 33.54 19.10
C GLY A 95 0.93 32.02 19.24
N ASN A 96 -0.16 31.24 19.15
CA ASN A 96 -0.12 29.77 19.14
C ASN A 96 0.23 29.26 17.74
N ILE A 97 0.81 28.06 17.65
CA ILE A 97 1.03 27.43 16.35
C ILE A 97 -0.33 27.15 15.70
N LYS A 98 -0.51 27.65 14.49
CA LYS A 98 -1.70 27.43 13.68
C LYS A 98 -1.66 26.01 13.14
N GLU A 99 -2.70 25.25 13.44
CA GLU A 99 -2.85 23.88 12.95
C GLU A 99 -3.71 23.86 11.69
N TYR A 100 -3.20 23.18 10.67
CA TYR A 100 -3.92 22.94 9.42
C TYR A 100 -4.44 21.51 9.45
N TYR A 101 -5.76 21.35 9.50
CA TYR A 101 -6.43 20.06 9.44
C TYR A 101 -7.15 19.89 8.10
N ARG A 102 -7.23 18.64 7.63
CA ARG A 102 -8.09 18.17 6.56
C ARG A 102 -9.18 17.32 7.19
N TYR A 103 -10.43 17.71 7.02
CA TYR A 103 -11.58 17.05 7.62
C TYR A 103 -12.25 16.12 6.62
N TYR A 104 -12.67 14.94 7.06
CA TYR A 104 -13.24 13.91 6.20
C TYR A 104 -14.27 13.05 6.92
N ASP A 105 -15.17 12.45 6.15
CA ASP A 105 -16.10 11.43 6.62
C ASP A 105 -15.55 10.04 6.27
N ILE A 106 -15.85 9.04 7.10
CA ILE A 106 -15.55 7.63 6.82
C ILE A 106 -16.83 6.83 6.58
N PRO A 107 -16.77 5.75 5.77
CA PRO A 107 -17.88 4.81 5.66
C PRO A 107 -18.22 4.16 7.00
N SER A 108 -19.50 3.88 7.22
CA SER A 108 -19.99 3.21 8.44
C SER A 108 -19.37 1.82 8.71
N ASN A 109 -18.79 1.19 7.69
CA ASN A 109 -18.16 -0.12 7.80
C ASN A 109 -16.64 -0.07 8.03
N TRP A 110 -16.10 1.14 8.27
CA TRP A 110 -14.72 1.36 8.68
C TRP A 110 -14.68 1.53 10.19
N THR A 111 -13.69 0.93 10.83
CA THR A 111 -13.48 1.04 12.28
C THR A 111 -12.01 1.34 12.53
N LEU A 112 -11.71 2.33 13.38
CA LEU A 112 -10.32 2.69 13.69
C LEU A 112 -9.57 1.47 14.25
N ASN A 113 -8.46 1.11 13.61
CA ASN A 113 -7.54 0.10 14.09
C ASN A 113 -6.56 0.76 15.07
N THR A 114 -6.88 0.67 16.36
CA THR A 114 -6.09 1.27 17.44
C THR A 114 -4.72 0.63 17.63
N GLU A 115 -4.50 -0.59 17.14
CA GLU A 115 -3.21 -1.28 17.27
C GLU A 115 -2.17 -0.71 16.30
N ASN A 116 -2.62 -0.26 15.12
CA ASN A 116 -1.77 0.28 14.06
C ASN A 116 -1.86 1.81 13.94
N THR A 117 -2.66 2.45 14.81
CA THR A 117 -2.83 3.92 14.85
C THR A 117 -2.30 4.45 16.18
N GLU A 118 -1.09 5.02 16.14
CA GLU A 118 -0.53 5.72 17.30
C GLU A 118 -1.23 7.07 17.54
N ASP A 119 -1.44 7.82 16.45
CA ASP A 119 -2.18 9.08 16.44
C ASP A 119 -2.96 9.22 15.13
N GLU A 120 -4.29 9.15 15.23
CA GLU A 120 -5.20 9.22 14.09
C GLU A 120 -5.13 10.55 13.33
N THR A 121 -4.59 11.60 13.96
CA THR A 121 -4.41 12.91 13.33
C THR A 121 -3.14 12.99 12.49
N TYR A 122 -2.20 12.04 12.58
CA TYR A 122 -1.03 11.96 11.69
C TYR A 122 -1.12 10.80 10.71
N VAL A 123 -1.50 9.62 11.21
CA VAL A 123 -1.69 8.41 10.42
C VAL A 123 -2.90 7.67 10.97
N ALA A 124 -3.98 7.59 10.20
CA ALA A 124 -5.16 6.84 10.58
C ALA A 124 -5.20 5.50 9.85
N VAL A 125 -5.31 4.40 10.61
CA VAL A 125 -5.50 3.06 10.07
C VAL A 125 -6.89 2.56 10.43
N TYR A 126 -7.63 2.06 9.45
CA TYR A 126 -8.99 1.55 9.61
C TYR A 126 -9.08 0.09 9.17
N ASP A 127 -9.74 -0.72 9.99
CA ASP A 127 -10.25 -2.02 9.57
C ASP A 127 -11.55 -1.81 8.78
N VAL A 128 -11.62 -2.40 7.58
CA VAL A 128 -12.80 -2.34 6.72
C VAL A 128 -13.40 -3.72 6.62
N LYS A 129 -14.64 -3.86 7.09
CA LYS A 129 -15.38 -5.13 7.01
C LYS A 129 -16.53 -4.98 6.03
N ASP A 130 -16.57 -5.79 4.99
CA ASP A 130 -17.71 -5.84 4.07
C ASP A 130 -18.01 -7.31 3.74
N GLY A 131 -19.16 -7.80 4.18
CA GLY A 131 -19.51 -9.22 4.09
C GLY A 131 -18.45 -10.14 4.70
N SER A 132 -17.91 -11.06 3.90
CA SER A 132 -16.85 -11.99 4.29
C SER A 132 -15.43 -11.43 4.08
N SER A 133 -15.30 -10.24 3.50
CA SER A 133 -14.01 -9.64 3.16
C SER A 133 -13.57 -8.65 4.23
N ASN A 134 -12.27 -8.68 4.52
CA ASN A 134 -11.62 -7.74 5.42
C ASN A 134 -10.49 -7.05 4.65
N PHE A 135 -10.42 -5.73 4.80
CA PHE A 135 -9.36 -4.89 4.25
C PHE A 135 -8.83 -3.99 5.36
N MET A 136 -7.66 -3.42 5.13
CA MET A 136 -7.12 -2.38 5.99
C MET A 136 -6.86 -1.15 5.14
N VAL A 137 -7.31 0.02 5.60
CA VAL A 137 -7.06 1.29 4.94
C VAL A 137 -6.11 2.11 5.81
N GLN A 138 -5.15 2.77 5.17
CA GLN A 138 -4.24 3.71 5.82
C GLN A 138 -4.36 5.08 5.14
N LEU A 139 -4.54 6.14 5.93
CA LEU A 139 -4.62 7.52 5.49
C LEU A 139 -3.55 8.34 6.18
N TYR A 140 -2.78 9.11 5.42
CA TYR A 140 -1.76 10.01 5.96
C TYR A 140 -1.38 11.09 4.93
N ASN A 141 -0.76 12.15 5.43
CA ASN A 141 -0.17 13.19 4.61
C ASN A 141 1.35 13.17 4.79
N ILE A 142 2.08 13.49 3.72
CA ILE A 142 3.51 13.73 3.77
C ILE A 142 3.83 15.13 3.27
N ASN A 143 4.97 15.65 3.69
CA ASN A 143 5.44 16.97 3.28
C ASN A 143 5.54 17.04 1.76
N ALA A 144 4.89 18.05 1.16
CA ALA A 144 5.03 18.36 -0.25
C ALA A 144 6.38 19.05 -0.53
N PHE A 145 7.05 19.61 0.47
CA PHE A 145 8.37 20.19 0.29
C PHE A 145 9.49 19.14 0.47
N ASN A 146 10.57 19.32 -0.27
CA ASN A 146 11.75 18.45 -0.15
C ASN A 146 12.54 18.70 1.15
N LYS A 147 12.50 19.93 1.66
CA LYS A 147 13.08 20.45 2.91
C LYS A 147 12.35 21.74 3.29
N SER A 148 12.63 22.32 4.45
CA SER A 148 11.93 23.55 4.88
C SER A 148 12.10 24.67 3.85
N PRO A 149 11.02 25.39 3.47
CA PRO A 149 11.11 26.63 2.68
C PRO A 149 12.08 27.67 3.26
N LEU A 150 12.31 27.64 4.58
CA LEU A 150 13.27 28.53 5.26
C LEU A 150 14.75 28.11 5.04
N GLU A 151 14.98 26.90 4.52
CA GLU A 151 16.28 26.30 4.24
C GLU A 151 16.47 26.06 2.73
N GLU A 152 15.96 26.98 1.90
CA GLU A 152 15.98 26.88 0.43
C GLU A 152 15.27 25.61 -0.08
N GLY A 153 14.28 25.12 0.66
CA GLY A 153 13.41 24.04 0.22
C GLY A 153 12.43 24.50 -0.85
N HIS A 154 12.09 23.58 -1.76
CA HIS A 154 11.12 23.79 -2.81
C HIS A 154 9.96 22.80 -2.68
N ASN A 155 8.79 23.20 -3.18
CA ASN A 155 7.66 22.28 -3.32
C ASN A 155 8.06 21.22 -4.36
N MET A 156 7.95 19.95 -4.00
CA MET A 156 8.41 18.83 -4.82
C MET A 156 7.81 18.91 -6.22
N THR A 157 8.56 18.42 -7.20
CA THR A 157 8.04 18.25 -8.55
C THR A 157 7.33 16.90 -8.70
N PRO A 158 6.45 16.74 -9.71
CA PRO A 158 5.83 15.45 -10.01
C PRO A 158 6.84 14.32 -10.23
N GLU A 159 8.04 14.63 -10.73
CA GLU A 159 9.14 13.68 -10.96
C GLU A 159 9.84 13.24 -9.66
N GLU A 160 9.81 14.07 -8.62
CA GLU A 160 10.39 13.76 -7.30
C GLU A 160 9.45 12.92 -6.43
N LEU A 161 8.14 13.01 -6.69
CA LEU A 161 7.10 12.34 -5.91
C LEU A 161 7.26 10.81 -5.81
N PRO A 162 7.60 10.05 -6.87
CA PRO A 162 7.83 8.61 -6.76
C PRO A 162 8.99 8.23 -5.83
N ALA A 163 10.06 9.04 -5.81
CA ALA A 163 11.20 8.80 -4.93
C ALA A 163 10.81 9.03 -3.46
N ARG A 164 10.06 10.11 -3.19
CA ARG A 164 9.48 10.38 -1.87
C ARG A 164 8.55 9.26 -1.40
N MET A 165 7.72 8.69 -2.28
CA MET A 165 6.87 7.56 -1.92
C MET A 165 7.71 6.34 -1.49
N LYS A 166 8.83 6.05 -2.17
CA LYS A 166 9.75 4.95 -1.77
C LYS A 166 10.33 5.13 -0.37
N GLU A 167 10.64 6.36 0.03
CA GLU A 167 11.11 6.67 1.40
C GLU A 167 10.06 6.28 2.46
N THR A 168 8.78 6.32 2.10
CA THR A 168 7.64 5.89 2.94
C THR A 168 7.29 4.41 2.74
N ASN A 169 8.27 3.59 2.36
CA ASN A 169 8.13 2.15 2.12
C ASN A 169 7.14 1.79 0.99
N HIS A 170 6.96 2.66 -0.01
CA HIS A 170 6.16 2.37 -1.20
C HIS A 170 7.02 1.95 -2.39
N GLU A 171 7.19 0.63 -2.55
CA GLU A 171 7.89 0.04 -3.69
C GLU A 171 6.87 -0.54 -4.67
N PHE A 172 6.39 0.30 -5.59
CA PHE A 172 5.35 -0.07 -6.53
C PHE A 172 5.87 -0.99 -7.63
N SER A 173 5.21 -2.14 -7.82
CA SER A 173 5.44 -3.06 -8.93
C SER A 173 4.65 -2.67 -10.19
N GLU A 174 3.54 -1.95 -10.02
CA GLU A 174 2.69 -1.45 -11.11
C GLU A 174 2.26 -0.01 -10.77
N GLN A 175 2.14 0.85 -11.79
CA GLN A 175 1.71 2.24 -11.61
C GLN A 175 0.77 2.68 -12.72
N THR A 176 -0.16 3.59 -12.40
CA THR A 176 -1.07 4.22 -13.36
C THR A 176 -1.54 5.57 -12.82
N ILE A 177 -2.34 6.28 -13.63
CA ILE A 177 -2.94 7.57 -13.31
C ILE A 177 -4.45 7.44 -13.45
N VAL A 178 -5.21 8.03 -12.52
CA VAL A 178 -6.67 8.06 -12.57
C VAL A 178 -7.20 9.46 -12.29
N GLN A 179 -8.46 9.68 -12.65
CA GLN A 179 -9.19 10.90 -12.31
C GLN A 179 -10.17 10.62 -11.16
N ILE A 180 -10.12 11.44 -10.12
CA ILE A 180 -11.09 11.43 -9.02
C ILE A 180 -11.68 12.84 -8.94
N ALA A 181 -12.96 12.97 -9.29
CA ALA A 181 -13.68 14.25 -9.29
C ALA A 181 -12.92 15.40 -10.03
N GLY A 182 -12.28 15.09 -11.15
CA GLY A 182 -11.52 16.04 -11.99
C GLY A 182 -10.09 16.33 -11.51
N GLN A 183 -9.64 15.67 -10.44
CA GLN A 183 -8.26 15.73 -9.99
C GLN A 183 -7.48 14.52 -10.50
N GLU A 184 -6.24 14.75 -10.94
CA GLU A 184 -5.32 13.69 -11.30
C GLU A 184 -4.69 13.07 -10.05
N TRP A 185 -4.75 11.74 -9.96
CA TRP A 185 -4.17 10.95 -8.87
C TRP A 185 -3.22 9.90 -9.44
N GLN A 186 -2.07 9.77 -8.81
CA GLN A 186 -1.15 8.68 -9.07
C GLN A 186 -1.62 7.45 -8.28
N VAL A 187 -1.52 6.28 -8.90
CA VAL A 187 -1.91 5.01 -8.29
C VAL A 187 -0.77 4.03 -8.43
N GLY A 188 -0.32 3.48 -7.31
CA GLY A 188 0.71 2.45 -7.28
C GLY A 188 0.19 1.18 -6.62
N ARG A 189 0.55 0.02 -7.17
CA ARG A 189 0.29 -1.28 -6.55
C ARG A 189 1.60 -1.94 -6.17
N GLN A 190 1.63 -2.52 -4.97
CA GLN A 190 2.72 -3.33 -4.46
C GLN A 190 2.19 -4.72 -4.08
N ILE A 191 2.85 -5.76 -4.56
CA ILE A 191 2.51 -7.15 -4.27
C ILE A 191 3.48 -7.71 -3.23
N MET A 192 2.98 -8.05 -2.05
CA MET A 192 3.73 -8.64 -0.93
C MET A 192 3.47 -10.14 -0.89
N LYS A 193 4.16 -10.89 -1.78
CA LYS A 193 3.91 -12.33 -2.00
C LYS A 193 4.04 -13.16 -0.72
N ASP A 194 5.06 -12.89 0.09
CA ASP A 194 5.33 -13.64 1.33
C ASP A 194 4.20 -13.50 2.36
N GLN A 195 3.50 -12.36 2.33
CA GLN A 195 2.36 -12.07 3.20
C GLN A 195 1.01 -12.42 2.55
N LYS A 196 1.01 -12.83 1.26
CA LYS A 196 -0.20 -13.05 0.45
C LYS A 196 -1.12 -11.83 0.38
N LEU A 197 -0.53 -10.64 0.43
CA LEU A 197 -1.24 -9.36 0.41
C LEU A 197 -0.80 -8.52 -0.79
N ALA A 198 -1.68 -7.60 -1.20
CA ALA A 198 -1.32 -6.47 -2.04
C ALA A 198 -1.75 -5.18 -1.37
N ARG A 199 -1.04 -4.10 -1.72
CA ARG A 199 -1.39 -2.73 -1.36
C ARG A 199 -1.63 -1.93 -2.62
N LEU A 200 -2.77 -1.25 -2.67
CA LEU A 200 -3.09 -0.25 -3.69
C LEU A 200 -3.06 1.13 -3.02
N THR A 201 -2.22 2.02 -3.51
CA THR A 201 -2.02 3.35 -2.94
C THR A 201 -2.43 4.42 -3.94
N PHE A 202 -3.36 5.28 -3.55
CA PHE A 202 -3.68 6.54 -4.23
C PHE A 202 -2.87 7.65 -3.56
N TYR A 203 -2.20 8.46 -4.37
CA TYR A 203 -1.44 9.58 -3.87
C TYR A 203 -1.50 10.77 -4.83
N ARG A 204 -1.58 11.97 -4.26
CA ARG A 204 -1.62 13.22 -5.02
C ARG A 204 -0.87 14.30 -4.26
N MET A 205 0.02 14.99 -4.97
CA MET A 205 0.70 16.16 -4.46
C MET A 205 -0.17 17.41 -4.65
N GLU A 206 -0.42 18.14 -3.58
CA GLU A 206 -0.96 19.49 -3.62
C GLU A 206 0.15 20.45 -4.01
N SER A 207 -0.11 21.33 -4.97
CA SER A 207 0.85 22.33 -5.43
C SER A 207 0.17 23.69 -5.55
N THR A 208 -0.36 24.17 -4.43
CA THR A 208 -1.01 25.49 -4.34
C THR A 208 -0.02 26.61 -4.00
N GLY A 209 1.18 26.25 -3.56
CA GLY A 209 2.20 27.18 -3.07
C GLY A 209 2.02 27.55 -1.59
N SER A 210 1.10 26.90 -0.88
CA SER A 210 0.86 27.15 0.55
C SER A 210 1.78 26.30 1.42
N TYR A 211 2.12 26.77 2.62
CA TYR A 211 2.99 26.03 3.55
C TYR A 211 2.38 24.74 4.09
N ASP A 212 1.06 24.56 3.96
CA ASP A 212 0.35 23.35 4.34
C ASP A 212 0.09 22.41 3.14
N ASP A 213 0.72 22.67 1.98
CA ASP A 213 0.66 21.76 0.83
C ASP A 213 1.17 20.37 1.22
N SER A 214 0.34 19.38 0.96
CA SER A 214 0.61 17.99 1.33
C SER A 214 0.66 17.11 0.10
N VAL A 215 1.40 16.01 0.18
CA VAL A 215 1.04 14.84 -0.63
C VAL A 215 0.05 14.03 0.21
N VAL A 216 -1.18 13.94 -0.29
CA VAL A 216 -2.24 13.15 0.31
C VAL A 216 -2.05 11.70 -0.09
N VAL A 217 -2.08 10.78 0.87
CA VAL A 217 -1.91 9.35 0.63
C VAL A 217 -3.04 8.56 1.26
N GLY A 218 -3.67 7.69 0.46
CA GLY A 218 -4.59 6.68 0.92
C GLY A 218 -4.23 5.32 0.35
N ALA A 219 -4.01 4.34 1.21
CA ALA A 219 -3.66 2.97 0.82
C ALA A 219 -4.71 1.97 1.31
N ILE A 220 -5.00 0.96 0.50
CA ILE A 220 -5.81 -0.19 0.89
C ILE A 220 -5.01 -1.48 0.74
N TYR A 221 -4.99 -2.27 1.82
CA TYR A 221 -4.38 -3.58 1.90
C TYR A 221 -5.46 -4.65 1.73
N TYR A 222 -5.20 -5.63 0.87
CA TYR A 222 -6.14 -6.70 0.56
C TYR A 222 -5.44 -8.02 0.28
N SER A 223 -6.13 -9.12 0.59
CA SER A 223 -5.66 -10.48 0.29
C SER A 223 -5.55 -10.74 -1.20
N LEU A 224 -4.46 -11.38 -1.63
CA LEU A 224 -4.31 -11.90 -3.00
C LEU A 224 -5.26 -13.07 -3.25
N ASP A 225 -5.68 -13.79 -2.21
CA ASP A 225 -6.78 -14.76 -2.29
C ASP A 225 -8.13 -14.02 -2.17
N PRO A 226 -8.98 -14.02 -3.21
CA PRO A 226 -10.30 -13.38 -3.15
C PRO A 226 -11.29 -14.07 -2.21
N GLY A 227 -11.04 -15.32 -1.81
CA GLY A 227 -12.00 -16.12 -1.05
C GLY A 227 -13.37 -16.19 -1.74
N LEU A 228 -14.42 -15.70 -1.05
CA LEU A 228 -15.78 -15.64 -1.58
C LEU A 228 -16.02 -14.45 -2.53
N ASP A 229 -15.21 -13.40 -2.48
CA ASP A 229 -15.30 -12.21 -3.33
C ASP A 229 -14.53 -12.41 -4.65
N LYS A 230 -14.88 -13.47 -5.39
CA LYS A 230 -14.15 -13.92 -6.60
C LYS A 230 -14.00 -12.83 -7.66
N ASP A 231 -15.03 -12.00 -7.83
CA ASP A 231 -15.05 -10.90 -8.81
C ASP A 231 -14.54 -9.57 -8.22
N ARG A 232 -14.01 -9.60 -6.99
CA ARG A 232 -13.48 -8.45 -6.26
C ARG A 232 -14.48 -7.30 -6.15
N THR A 233 -15.78 -7.60 -6.06
CA THR A 233 -16.85 -6.60 -6.00
C THR A 233 -16.75 -5.80 -4.70
N LEU A 234 -16.50 -6.48 -3.57
CA LEU A 234 -16.37 -5.83 -2.27
C LEU A 234 -15.07 -5.03 -2.19
N LEU A 235 -13.98 -5.55 -2.77
CA LEU A 235 -12.73 -4.80 -2.90
C LEU A 235 -12.92 -3.53 -3.75
N LYS A 236 -13.56 -3.62 -4.92
CA LYS A 236 -13.83 -2.45 -5.79
C LYS A 236 -14.69 -1.41 -5.07
N LYS A 237 -15.69 -1.83 -4.31
CA LYS A 237 -16.50 -0.94 -3.47
C LYS A 237 -15.66 -0.25 -2.40
N ALA A 238 -14.81 -0.99 -1.69
CA ALA A 238 -13.91 -0.41 -0.67
C ALA A 238 -12.89 0.58 -1.29
N ILE A 239 -12.37 0.27 -2.48
CA ILE A 239 -11.53 1.22 -3.25
C ILE A 239 -12.34 2.46 -3.63
N GLY A 240 -13.58 2.29 -4.10
CA GLY A 240 -14.48 3.40 -4.44
C GLY A 240 -14.76 4.33 -3.26
N GLN A 241 -14.93 3.77 -2.05
CA GLN A 241 -15.04 4.53 -0.81
C GLN A 241 -13.73 5.26 -0.48
N LEU A 242 -12.58 4.57 -0.56
CA LEU A 242 -11.28 5.19 -0.33
C LEU A 242 -11.03 6.39 -1.25
N LYS A 243 -11.42 6.31 -2.52
CA LYS A 243 -11.32 7.42 -3.48
C LYS A 243 -12.07 8.66 -3.01
N ASP A 244 -13.29 8.50 -2.52
CA ASP A 244 -14.08 9.61 -2.00
C ASP A 244 -13.43 10.20 -0.74
N VAL A 245 -12.93 9.37 0.17
CA VAL A 245 -12.22 9.83 1.39
C VAL A 245 -10.96 10.62 1.04
N VAL A 246 -10.07 10.11 0.18
CA VAL A 246 -8.85 10.85 -0.18
C VAL A 246 -9.14 12.14 -0.94
N TYR A 247 -10.21 12.16 -1.73
CA TYR A 247 -10.69 13.38 -2.38
C TYR A 247 -11.13 14.43 -1.36
N GLN A 248 -11.89 14.03 -0.33
CA GLN A 248 -12.29 14.93 0.75
C GLN A 248 -11.09 15.50 1.52
N ILE A 249 -10.05 14.69 1.75
CA ILE A 249 -8.81 15.12 2.42
C ILE A 249 -8.02 16.12 1.56
N SER A 250 -8.07 15.97 0.24
CA SER A 250 -7.28 16.79 -0.67
C SER A 250 -7.83 18.20 -0.87
N LYS A 251 -6.92 19.16 -1.07
CA LYS A 251 -7.28 20.50 -1.55
C LYS A 251 -7.96 20.41 -2.92
N LYS A 252 -9.07 21.14 -3.03
CA LYS A 252 -9.93 21.26 -4.20
C LYS A 252 -9.37 22.25 -5.20
#